data_AF-A0A0H5QS55-F1
#
_entry.id   AF-A0A0H5QS55-F1
#
_cell.length_a   1.000
_cell.length_b   1.000
_cell.length_c   1.000
_cell.angle_alpha   90.00
_cell.angle_beta   90.00
_cell.angle_gamma   90.00
#
_symmetry.space_group_name_H-M   'P 1'
#
loop_
_entity.id
_entity.type
_entity.pdbx_description
1 polymer ?
#
loop_
_entity_poly.entity_id
_entity_poly.type
_entity_poly.pdbx_seq_one_letter_code
_entity_poly.pdbx_strand_id
1 'polypeptide(L)'
;MPHCIAVNAGTKWVRMYDVRSPLEPVLAVGAHTKQIQAISMGHNSEYLLAAASEDGLLNLWDVRISRGKPLAGCLFFPGVIPNFIQWSKFSSNLIATSFTGKSEIEFHDVSSRIRMYDVLEVGPDIPKAVPRYQLTLPCSVSSFDFHPKRPDKLLVLTADSRVHLKTIHKSVPISVSCYDSVAFSSEAAFRETDVVEDVVNVIVNRVKAGYCLNAAENCRLFSAESSYSDSSLYRVWDFLMLACSDVSGEMVGFSVTDSIAANTLSTSVAWNELVYFSSLRRLEALHFLGWCDVTTPDEIDKLVRTFEEKLEFEMAAAIAVFHLDLPRAIASLRASAKLTKRSDLSLVCLAFSGFTTSSSADHRKLWASTAKDTSSTIHP
;
A
#
# COMPACT_ATOMS: atom_id res chain seq x y z
N MET A 1 -3.83 -46.20 6.05
CA MET A 1 -4.44 -47.16 6.98
C MET A 1 -5.87 -46.75 7.31
N PRO A 2 -6.88 -47.26 6.59
CA PRO A 2 -8.27 -46.79 6.70
C PRO A 2 -9.04 -47.24 7.97
N HIS A 3 -8.42 -48.00 8.88
CA HIS A 3 -9.06 -48.52 10.10
C HIS A 3 -8.30 -48.21 11.39
N CYS A 4 -7.37 -47.24 11.37
CA CYS A 4 -6.59 -46.89 12.54
C CYS A 4 -7.09 -45.59 13.18
N ILE A 5 -7.09 -45.55 14.52
CA ILE A 5 -7.40 -44.34 15.30
C ILE A 5 -6.18 -44.00 16.15
N ALA A 6 -5.74 -42.76 16.09
CA ALA A 6 -4.71 -42.22 16.98
C ALA A 6 -5.36 -41.62 18.24
N VAL A 7 -4.78 -41.91 19.40
CA VAL A 7 -5.32 -41.51 20.71
C VAL A 7 -4.20 -40.93 21.56
N ASN A 8 -4.45 -39.76 22.16
CA ASN A 8 -3.67 -39.19 23.24
C ASN A 8 -4.51 -39.19 24.54
N ALA A 9 -4.09 -39.93 25.55
CA ALA A 9 -4.81 -40.00 26.83
C ALA A 9 -4.26 -38.99 27.87
N GLY A 10 -3.95 -37.75 27.46
CA GLY A 10 -3.31 -36.75 28.33
C GLY A 10 -1.93 -37.16 28.86
N THR A 11 -1.32 -38.19 28.28
CA THR A 11 0.05 -38.62 28.60
C THR A 11 1.02 -38.11 27.54
N LYS A 12 2.32 -38.29 27.79
CA LYS A 12 3.38 -38.00 26.83
C LYS A 12 3.45 -38.96 25.63
N TRP A 13 2.56 -39.96 25.59
CA TRP A 13 2.53 -41.02 24.58
C TRP A 13 1.42 -40.80 23.59
N VAL A 14 1.71 -41.05 22.31
CA VAL A 14 0.68 -41.27 21.29
C VAL A 14 0.56 -42.76 21.04
N ARG A 15 -0.68 -43.26 21.05
CA ARG A 15 -0.99 -44.64 20.72
C ARG A 15 -1.91 -44.69 19.51
N MET A 16 -1.70 -45.65 18.63
CA MET A 16 -2.56 -45.89 17.47
C MET A 16 -3.10 -47.31 17.54
N TYR A 17 -4.41 -47.46 17.38
CA TYR A 17 -5.10 -48.74 17.45
C TYR A 17 -5.76 -49.05 16.11
N ASP A 18 -5.66 -50.30 15.65
CA ASP A 18 -6.50 -50.77 14.55
C ASP A 18 -7.87 -51.14 15.14
N VAL A 19 -8.93 -50.54 14.60
CA VAL A 19 -10.31 -50.77 15.02
C VAL A 19 -10.72 -52.25 14.88
N ARG A 20 -10.06 -52.98 13.96
CA ARG A 20 -10.30 -54.41 13.74
C ARG A 20 -9.66 -55.28 14.82
N SER A 21 -8.62 -54.79 15.50
CA SER A 21 -7.89 -55.49 16.56
C SER A 21 -7.49 -54.54 17.69
N PRO A 22 -8.44 -54.13 18.56
CA PRO A 22 -8.24 -53.04 19.51
C PRO A 22 -7.40 -53.42 20.76
N LEU A 23 -7.05 -54.70 20.93
CA LEU A 23 -6.37 -55.20 22.13
C LEU A 23 -4.94 -54.69 22.27
N GLU A 24 -4.24 -54.52 21.15
CA GLU A 24 -2.86 -54.05 21.15
C GLU A 24 -2.70 -52.83 20.22
N PRO A 25 -1.95 -51.80 20.65
CA PRO A 25 -1.67 -50.67 19.79
C PRO A 25 -0.71 -51.07 18.66
N VAL A 26 -1.07 -50.70 17.44
CA VAL A 26 -0.20 -50.81 16.25
C VAL A 26 1.04 -49.92 16.39
N LEU A 27 0.89 -48.79 17.09
CA LEU A 27 1.97 -47.86 17.37
C LEU A 27 1.85 -47.34 18.80
N ALA A 28 2.94 -47.35 19.55
CA ALA A 28 3.03 -46.69 20.85
C ALA A 28 4.37 -45.95 20.95
N VAL A 29 4.32 -44.62 20.90
CA VAL A 29 5.53 -43.78 20.84
C VAL A 29 5.48 -42.72 21.92
N GLY A 30 6.60 -42.57 22.64
CA GLY A 30 6.81 -41.52 23.63
C GLY A 30 7.12 -40.21 22.92
N ALA A 31 6.07 -39.60 22.36
CA ALA A 31 6.23 -38.53 21.40
C ALA A 31 6.78 -37.24 22.02
N HIS A 32 6.53 -37.00 23.30
CA HIS A 32 6.86 -35.75 23.97
C HIS A 32 7.42 -35.97 25.37
N THR A 33 7.87 -34.90 26.03
CA THR A 33 8.31 -34.95 27.44
C THR A 33 7.18 -34.61 28.40
N LYS A 34 6.24 -33.75 27.97
CA LYS A 34 5.05 -33.33 28.72
C LYS A 34 3.76 -33.85 28.10
N GLN A 35 2.62 -33.42 28.64
CA GLN A 35 1.29 -33.78 28.18
C GLN A 35 1.03 -33.26 26.76
N ILE A 36 0.50 -34.15 25.92
CA ILE A 36 0.08 -33.84 24.56
C ILE A 36 -1.29 -33.18 24.60
N GLN A 37 -1.39 -31.96 24.09
CA GLN A 37 -2.62 -31.17 24.05
C GLN A 37 -3.49 -31.54 22.86
N ALA A 38 -2.88 -31.70 21.68
CA ALA A 38 -3.63 -32.01 20.47
C ALA A 38 -2.84 -32.92 19.53
N ILE A 39 -3.58 -33.75 18.79
CA ILE A 39 -3.07 -34.63 17.74
C ILE A 39 -3.85 -34.41 16.46
N SER A 40 -3.19 -34.52 15.31
CA SER A 40 -3.84 -34.37 14.01
C SER A 40 -3.20 -35.29 12.98
N MET A 41 -4.03 -36.07 12.28
CA MET A 41 -3.61 -36.92 11.17
C MET A 41 -3.57 -36.09 9.88
N GLY A 42 -2.55 -36.34 9.05
CA GLY A 42 -2.40 -35.69 7.76
C GLY A 42 -3.60 -35.93 6.85
N HIS A 43 -4.14 -34.85 6.27
CA HIS A 43 -5.29 -34.97 5.36
C HIS A 43 -4.92 -35.68 4.05
N ASN A 44 -3.75 -35.33 3.48
CA ASN A 44 -3.29 -35.86 2.20
C ASN A 44 -2.37 -37.08 2.34
N SER A 45 -1.83 -37.32 3.55
CA SER A 45 -0.96 -38.45 3.84
C SER A 45 -1.41 -39.13 5.12
N GLU A 46 -2.01 -40.29 4.97
CA GLU A 46 -2.50 -41.15 6.07
C GLU A 46 -1.39 -41.69 6.98
N TYR A 47 -0.13 -41.49 6.60
CA TYR A 47 1.05 -41.91 7.35
C TYR A 47 1.65 -40.78 8.19
N LEU A 48 1.24 -39.54 7.98
CA LEU A 48 1.74 -38.40 8.75
C LEU A 48 0.82 -38.13 9.93
N LEU A 49 1.43 -38.00 11.10
CA LEU A 49 0.78 -37.64 12.35
C LEU A 49 1.51 -36.45 12.95
N ALA A 50 0.78 -35.42 13.35
CA ALA A 50 1.30 -34.29 14.10
C ALA A 50 0.81 -34.38 15.55
N ALA A 51 1.68 -34.08 16.50
CA ALA A 51 1.36 -34.01 17.92
C ALA A 51 1.95 -32.73 18.51
N ALA A 52 1.15 -32.01 19.29
CA ALA A 52 1.53 -30.78 19.98
C ALA A 52 1.42 -30.96 21.50
N SER A 53 2.38 -30.40 22.23
CA SER A 53 2.54 -30.63 23.66
C SER A 53 2.85 -29.35 24.42
N GLU A 54 2.63 -29.39 25.74
CA GLU A 54 2.99 -28.33 26.69
C GLU A 54 4.50 -28.08 26.83
N ASP A 55 5.32 -28.94 26.23
CA ASP A 55 6.77 -28.71 26.12
C ASP A 55 7.12 -27.63 25.09
N GLY A 56 6.13 -27.09 24.38
CA GLY A 56 6.33 -26.08 23.34
C GLY A 56 6.85 -26.67 22.04
N LEU A 57 6.73 -28.00 21.85
CA LEU A 57 7.14 -28.68 20.64
C LEU A 57 5.90 -29.16 19.86
N LEU A 58 6.02 -29.13 18.54
CA LEU A 58 5.17 -29.87 17.62
C LEU A 58 6.01 -30.93 16.93
N ASN A 59 5.76 -32.20 17.24
CA ASN A 59 6.46 -33.32 16.64
C ASN A 59 5.64 -33.93 15.52
N LEU A 60 6.34 -34.28 14.44
CA LEU A 60 5.77 -34.88 13.25
C LEU A 60 6.29 -36.30 13.15
N TRP A 61 5.37 -37.22 12.90
CA TRP A 61 5.63 -38.64 12.92
C TRP A 61 5.21 -39.23 11.58
N ASP A 62 6.11 -40.00 10.96
CA ASP A 62 5.75 -40.86 9.84
C ASP A 62 5.59 -42.29 10.36
N VAL A 63 4.36 -42.77 10.36
CA VAL A 63 3.96 -44.08 10.89
C VAL A 63 4.64 -45.24 10.14
N ARG A 64 5.14 -45.01 8.91
CA ARG A 64 5.87 -46.02 8.13
C ARG A 64 7.28 -46.28 8.66
N ILE A 65 7.86 -45.33 9.39
CA ILE A 65 9.24 -45.40 9.88
C ILE A 65 9.25 -46.20 11.19
N SER A 66 9.03 -47.51 11.08
CA SER A 66 8.78 -48.42 12.22
C SER A 66 10.05 -49.00 12.88
N ARG A 67 11.26 -48.59 12.46
CA ARG A 67 12.54 -49.19 12.94
C ARG A 67 13.30 -48.37 13.99
N GLY A 68 12.58 -47.63 14.84
CA GLY A 68 13.11 -47.16 16.13
C GLY A 68 12.96 -45.67 16.42
N LYS A 69 12.78 -44.82 15.39
CA LYS A 69 12.58 -43.37 15.56
C LYS A 69 11.68 -42.79 14.45
N PRO A 70 10.34 -42.80 14.63
CA PRO A 70 9.41 -42.35 13.59
C PRO A 70 9.32 -40.82 13.40
N LEU A 71 10.23 -40.04 13.99
CA LEU A 71 10.17 -38.58 13.94
C LEU A 71 10.57 -38.09 12.54
N ALA A 72 9.61 -37.51 11.83
CA ALA A 72 9.81 -36.89 10.52
C ALA A 72 10.24 -35.42 10.61
N GLY A 73 10.03 -34.77 11.76
CA GLY A 73 10.43 -33.39 12.01
C GLY A 73 9.87 -32.84 13.33
N CYS A 74 10.40 -31.70 13.75
CA CYS A 74 10.00 -31.02 15.00
C CYS A 74 10.00 -29.50 14.79
N LEU A 75 9.01 -28.80 15.37
CA LEU A 75 8.97 -27.34 15.45
C LEU A 75 8.96 -26.90 16.90
N PHE A 76 9.78 -25.89 17.23
CA PHE A 76 9.83 -25.32 18.57
C PHE A 76 9.15 -23.94 18.67
N PHE A 77 8.29 -23.79 19.67
CA PHE A 77 7.54 -22.58 20.00
C PHE A 77 8.04 -22.00 21.32
N PRO A 78 8.93 -20.99 21.30
CA PRO A 78 9.52 -20.46 22.52
C PRO A 78 8.49 -19.71 23.36
N GLY A 79 8.32 -20.14 24.60
CA GLY A 79 7.52 -19.45 25.63
C GLY A 79 6.00 -19.51 25.43
N VAL A 80 5.50 -20.33 24.51
CA VAL A 80 4.08 -20.44 24.21
C VAL A 80 3.67 -21.89 24.10
N ILE A 81 2.46 -22.21 24.56
CA ILE A 81 1.94 -23.58 24.57
C ILE A 81 0.96 -23.75 23.41
N PRO A 82 1.21 -24.67 22.46
CA PRO A 82 0.25 -24.99 21.42
C PRO A 82 -0.95 -25.71 22.04
N ASN A 83 -2.16 -25.24 21.71
CA ASN A 83 -3.43 -25.74 22.27
C ASN A 83 -4.15 -26.65 21.28
N PHE A 84 -4.46 -26.14 20.08
CA PHE A 84 -5.06 -26.93 19.01
C PHE A 84 -4.16 -26.96 17.78
N ILE A 85 -4.16 -28.11 17.10
CA ILE A 85 -3.46 -28.30 15.84
C ILE A 85 -4.38 -28.97 14.82
N GLN A 86 -4.24 -28.56 13.57
CA GLN A 86 -4.93 -29.22 12.46
C GLN A 86 -4.14 -29.10 11.16
N TRP A 87 -4.01 -30.23 10.47
CA TRP A 87 -3.50 -30.22 9.10
C TRP A 87 -4.43 -29.43 8.18
N SER A 88 -3.83 -28.60 7.33
CA SER A 88 -4.59 -27.87 6.33
C SER A 88 -5.22 -28.84 5.33
N LYS A 89 -6.51 -28.65 5.06
CA LYS A 89 -7.22 -29.34 3.96
C LYS A 89 -6.89 -28.75 2.60
N PHE A 90 -6.23 -27.59 2.57
CA PHE A 90 -5.94 -26.83 1.35
C PHE A 90 -4.52 -27.10 0.81
N SER A 91 -3.56 -27.38 1.69
CA SER A 91 -2.18 -27.68 1.33
C SER A 91 -1.66 -28.82 2.19
N SER A 92 -1.07 -29.85 1.57
CA SER A 92 -0.53 -31.03 2.26
C SER A 92 0.58 -30.71 3.27
N ASN A 93 1.23 -29.56 3.11
CA ASN A 93 2.45 -29.22 3.84
C ASN A 93 2.20 -28.18 4.93
N LEU A 94 0.96 -27.69 5.08
CA LEU A 94 0.63 -26.66 6.07
C LEU A 94 -0.07 -27.28 7.29
N ILE A 95 0.36 -26.85 8.47
CA ILE A 95 -0.32 -27.14 9.74
C ILE A 95 -0.74 -25.81 10.35
N ALA A 96 -2.00 -25.72 10.74
CA ALA A 96 -2.51 -24.63 11.57
C ALA A 96 -2.31 -24.99 13.05
N THR A 97 -1.80 -24.03 13.82
CA THR A 97 -1.56 -24.15 15.26
C THR A 97 -2.17 -22.94 15.96
N SER A 98 -2.95 -23.17 17.01
CA SER A 98 -3.34 -22.12 17.97
C SER A 98 -2.56 -22.28 19.26
N PHE A 99 -2.51 -21.21 20.05
CA PHE A 99 -1.77 -21.20 21.32
C PHE A 99 -2.66 -20.77 22.46
N THR A 100 -2.36 -21.28 23.65
CA THR A 100 -3.06 -20.92 24.88
C THR A 100 -2.89 -19.42 25.15
N GLY A 101 -4.02 -18.70 25.23
CA GLY A 101 -4.06 -17.28 25.56
C GLY A 101 -3.73 -16.32 24.40
N LYS A 102 -3.37 -16.82 23.21
CA LYS A 102 -3.13 -15.98 22.03
C LYS A 102 -4.36 -15.84 21.17
N SER A 103 -4.54 -14.66 20.60
CA SER A 103 -5.59 -14.36 19.63
C SER A 103 -5.21 -14.69 18.19
N GLU A 104 -4.26 -15.60 17.99
CA GLU A 104 -3.63 -15.83 16.70
C GLU A 104 -3.61 -17.31 16.36
N ILE A 105 -3.86 -17.62 15.09
CA ILE A 105 -3.65 -18.94 14.50
C ILE A 105 -2.48 -18.83 13.53
N GLU A 106 -1.44 -19.60 13.77
CA GLU A 106 -0.23 -19.62 12.95
C GLU A 106 -0.22 -20.84 12.03
N PHE A 107 0.13 -20.63 10.75
CA PHE A 107 0.24 -21.67 9.75
C PHE A 107 1.70 -21.94 9.46
N HIS A 108 2.14 -23.17 9.72
CA HIS A 108 3.53 -23.58 9.57
C HIS A 108 3.69 -24.47 8.36
N ASP A 109 4.69 -24.15 7.53
CA ASP A 109 5.11 -25.04 6.45
C ASP A 109 6.08 -26.08 6.98
N VAL A 110 5.66 -27.32 6.82
CA VAL A 110 6.37 -28.51 7.27
C VAL A 110 7.33 -29.02 6.19
N SER A 111 7.07 -28.73 4.91
CA SER A 111 7.82 -29.31 3.79
C SER A 111 9.27 -28.85 3.68
N SER A 112 9.55 -27.60 4.04
CA SER A 112 10.92 -27.08 4.11
C SER A 112 11.72 -27.65 5.28
N ARG A 113 11.07 -28.42 6.18
CA ARG A 113 11.60 -28.85 7.48
C ARG A 113 11.56 -30.36 7.71
N ILE A 114 11.02 -31.15 6.78
CA ILE A 114 11.04 -32.64 6.81
C ILE A 114 12.45 -33.22 6.56
N ARG A 115 13.41 -32.41 6.12
CA ARG A 115 14.81 -32.85 6.04
C ARG A 115 15.56 -32.32 7.25
N MET A 116 15.54 -33.05 8.36
CA MET A 116 16.64 -33.18 9.31
C MET A 116 16.18 -33.87 10.60
N TYR A 117 17.17 -34.48 11.28
CA TYR A 117 17.16 -35.05 12.63
C TYR A 117 16.87 -36.56 12.77
N ASP A 118 17.96 -37.33 12.75
CA ASP A 118 18.18 -38.46 13.66
C ASP A 118 18.67 -37.90 15.02
N VAL A 119 17.84 -37.15 15.75
CA VAL A 119 18.26 -36.59 17.04
C VAL A 119 17.12 -36.72 18.04
N LEU A 120 17.27 -37.70 18.94
CA LEU A 120 16.43 -37.89 20.13
C LEU A 120 16.84 -36.97 21.29
N GLU A 121 17.80 -36.08 21.07
CA GLU A 121 18.21 -35.12 22.09
C GLU A 121 17.57 -33.78 21.77
N VAL A 122 16.70 -33.34 22.68
CA VAL A 122 16.21 -31.96 22.75
C VAL A 122 17.42 -31.07 23.06
N GLY A 123 18.24 -30.84 22.05
CA GLY A 123 19.39 -29.94 22.08
C GLY A 123 18.98 -28.52 21.70
N PRO A 124 19.90 -27.55 21.82
CA PRO A 124 19.65 -26.14 21.47
C PRO A 124 19.36 -25.89 19.98
N ASP A 125 19.50 -26.90 19.12
CA ASP A 125 19.44 -26.78 17.65
C ASP A 125 18.05 -27.08 17.03
N ILE A 126 16.98 -27.18 17.82
CA ILE A 126 15.63 -27.36 17.27
C ILE A 126 15.21 -26.08 16.55
N PRO A 127 14.83 -26.15 15.25
CA PRO A 127 14.46 -24.97 14.50
C PRO A 127 13.21 -24.31 15.08
N LYS A 128 13.33 -23.03 15.40
CA LYS A 128 12.21 -22.19 15.81
C LYS A 128 11.11 -22.23 14.73
N ALA A 129 9.88 -22.44 15.16
CA ALA A 129 8.72 -22.36 14.30
C ALA A 129 8.60 -20.93 13.74
N VAL A 130 8.56 -20.81 12.40
CA VAL A 130 8.31 -19.53 11.73
C VAL A 130 7.01 -19.69 10.96
N PRO A 131 5.98 -18.89 11.27
CA PRO A 131 4.71 -18.97 10.58
C PRO A 131 4.87 -18.49 9.13
N ARG A 132 4.31 -19.23 8.20
CA ARG A 132 4.14 -18.81 6.80
C ARG A 132 2.94 -17.87 6.65
N TYR A 133 1.91 -18.09 7.45
CA TYR A 133 0.73 -17.23 7.55
C TYR A 133 0.33 -17.09 9.01
N GLN A 134 -0.28 -15.96 9.36
CA GLN A 134 -0.80 -15.70 10.69
C GLN A 134 -2.18 -15.07 10.55
N LEU A 135 -3.16 -15.66 11.22
CA LEU A 135 -4.52 -15.12 11.30
C LEU A 135 -4.72 -14.51 12.68
N THR A 136 -4.82 -13.18 12.73
CA THR A 136 -5.13 -12.46 13.97
C THR A 136 -6.64 -12.33 14.15
N LEU A 137 -7.08 -12.56 15.38
CA LEU A 137 -8.47 -12.53 15.84
C LEU A 137 -8.60 -11.49 16.97
N PRO A 138 -9.82 -11.02 17.26
CA PRO A 138 -10.05 -10.03 18.30
C PRO A 138 -9.78 -10.55 19.72
N CYS A 139 -9.82 -11.86 19.92
CA CYS A 139 -9.72 -12.51 21.24
C CYS A 139 -8.97 -13.84 21.13
N SER A 140 -8.55 -14.38 22.28
CA SER A 140 -7.85 -15.67 22.35
C SER A 140 -8.65 -16.77 21.66
N VAL A 141 -7.95 -17.64 20.94
CA VAL A 141 -8.56 -18.75 20.20
C VAL A 141 -8.86 -19.89 21.16
N SER A 142 -10.10 -20.35 21.19
CA SER A 142 -10.52 -21.50 21.99
C SER A 142 -10.56 -22.78 21.17
N SER A 143 -10.97 -22.75 19.90
CA SER A 143 -10.83 -23.89 18.96
C SER A 143 -11.01 -23.43 17.51
N PHE A 144 -10.63 -24.27 16.54
CA PHE A 144 -10.86 -24.00 15.11
C PHE A 144 -11.02 -25.29 14.31
N ASP A 145 -11.68 -25.21 13.15
CA ASP A 145 -11.81 -26.31 12.19
C ASP A 145 -11.85 -25.81 10.74
N PHE A 146 -11.26 -26.57 9.81
CA PHE A 146 -11.37 -26.32 8.37
C PHE A 146 -12.71 -26.81 7.81
N HIS A 147 -13.38 -25.97 7.03
CA HIS A 147 -14.63 -26.34 6.38
C HIS A 147 -14.44 -27.53 5.43
N PRO A 148 -15.28 -28.58 5.51
CA PRO A 148 -15.05 -29.85 4.82
C PRO A 148 -15.09 -29.77 3.29
N LYS A 149 -15.95 -28.92 2.73
CA LYS A 149 -16.06 -28.74 1.26
C LYS A 149 -15.28 -27.54 0.72
N ARG A 150 -14.79 -26.67 1.60
CA ARG A 150 -14.21 -25.36 1.26
C ARG A 150 -12.92 -25.20 2.05
N PRO A 151 -11.82 -25.76 1.56
CA PRO A 151 -10.58 -25.83 2.31
C PRO A 151 -9.95 -24.43 2.53
N ASP A 152 -10.41 -23.42 1.79
CA ASP A 152 -10.10 -22.01 1.95
C ASP A 152 -10.79 -21.36 3.16
N LYS A 153 -11.80 -22.00 3.76
CA LYS A 153 -12.56 -21.43 4.88
C LYS A 153 -12.22 -22.13 6.19
N LEU A 154 -12.00 -21.33 7.21
CA LEU A 154 -11.70 -21.74 8.58
C LEU A 154 -12.78 -21.21 9.52
N LEU A 155 -13.39 -22.10 10.28
CA LEU A 155 -14.28 -21.76 11.38
C LEU A 155 -13.43 -21.62 12.65
N VAL A 156 -13.57 -20.52 13.36
CA VAL A 156 -12.80 -20.27 14.59
C VAL A 156 -13.75 -19.87 15.72
N LEU A 157 -13.63 -20.53 16.85
CA LEU A 157 -14.27 -20.17 18.10
C LEU A 157 -13.27 -19.36 18.94
N THR A 158 -13.70 -18.20 19.44
CA THR A 158 -12.91 -17.34 20.31
C THR A 158 -13.38 -17.46 21.76
N ALA A 159 -12.54 -17.04 22.71
CA ALA A 159 -12.79 -17.12 24.15
C ALA A 159 -14.00 -16.28 24.61
N ASP A 160 -14.39 -15.27 23.83
CA ASP A 160 -15.62 -14.48 24.02
C ASP A 160 -16.88 -15.19 23.51
N SER A 161 -16.79 -16.50 23.22
CA SER A 161 -17.87 -17.34 22.71
C SER A 161 -18.43 -16.91 21.35
N ARG A 162 -17.66 -16.15 20.56
CA ARG A 162 -18.01 -15.80 19.18
C ARG A 162 -17.43 -16.79 18.19
N VAL A 163 -18.16 -17.00 17.09
CA VAL A 163 -17.74 -17.84 15.98
C VAL A 163 -17.39 -16.94 14.79
N HIS A 164 -16.15 -17.05 14.33
CA HIS A 164 -15.64 -16.33 13.18
C HIS A 164 -15.46 -17.28 12.00
N LEU A 165 -15.91 -16.86 10.82
CA LEU A 165 -15.57 -17.51 9.56
C LEU A 165 -14.45 -16.70 8.89
N LYS A 166 -13.25 -17.29 8.80
CA LYS A 166 -12.09 -16.67 8.18
C LYS A 166 -11.77 -17.36 6.85
N THR A 167 -11.36 -16.59 5.86
CA THR A 167 -10.89 -17.10 4.58
C THR A 167 -9.37 -17.07 4.56
N ILE A 168 -8.76 -18.18 4.20
CA ILE A 168 -7.32 -18.34 4.02
C ILE A 168 -7.03 -18.18 2.54
N HIS A 169 -6.24 -17.16 2.22
CA HIS A 169 -5.80 -16.91 0.85
C HIS A 169 -4.37 -17.44 0.69
N LYS A 170 -4.06 -18.03 -0.47
CA LYS A 170 -2.64 -18.14 -0.88
C LYS A 170 -2.10 -16.72 -0.98
N SER A 171 -0.87 -16.52 -0.53
CA SER A 171 -0.14 -15.29 -0.87
C SER A 171 -0.10 -15.20 -2.39
N VAL A 172 -0.83 -14.23 -2.93
CA VAL A 172 -0.80 -13.90 -4.35
C VAL A 172 0.33 -12.88 -4.51
N PRO A 173 1.35 -13.17 -5.34
CA PRO A 173 2.33 -12.15 -5.66
C PRO A 173 1.65 -11.03 -6.44
N ILE A 174 1.87 -9.80 -5.99
CA ILE A 174 1.39 -8.58 -6.63
C ILE A 174 2.62 -7.83 -7.13
N SER A 175 2.56 -7.33 -8.36
CA SER A 175 3.58 -6.46 -8.93
C SER A 175 2.90 -5.18 -9.40
N VAL A 176 3.49 -4.04 -9.06
CA VAL A 176 3.03 -2.72 -9.49
C VAL A 176 3.98 -2.26 -10.59
N SER A 177 3.46 -1.89 -11.75
CA SER A 177 4.25 -1.33 -12.83
C SER A 177 4.57 0.14 -12.55
N CYS A 178 5.58 0.68 -13.24
CA CYS A 178 5.88 2.12 -13.19
C CYS A 178 4.81 3.00 -13.86
N TYR A 179 3.76 2.40 -14.42
CA TYR A 179 2.61 3.05 -15.04
C TYR A 179 1.32 2.85 -14.22
N ASP A 180 1.45 2.62 -12.91
CA ASP A 180 0.34 2.40 -11.98
C ASP A 180 -0.59 1.22 -12.32
N SER A 181 -0.16 0.31 -13.21
CA SER A 181 -0.89 -0.94 -13.42
C SER A 181 -0.53 -1.95 -12.33
N VAL A 182 -1.56 -2.56 -11.75
CA VAL A 182 -1.39 -3.62 -10.76
C VAL A 182 -1.63 -4.95 -11.44
N ALA A 183 -0.59 -5.79 -11.45
CA ALA A 183 -0.66 -7.15 -11.93
C ALA A 183 -0.70 -8.12 -10.74
N PHE A 184 -1.64 -9.06 -10.78
CA PHE A 184 -1.70 -10.15 -9.82
C PHE A 184 -2.02 -11.48 -10.50
N SER A 185 -1.53 -12.57 -9.90
CA SER A 185 -1.82 -13.93 -10.37
C SER A 185 -2.79 -14.63 -9.42
N SER A 186 -3.99 -14.96 -9.90
CA SER A 186 -4.97 -15.70 -9.11
C SER A 186 -5.40 -16.94 -9.87
N GLU A 187 -5.29 -18.11 -9.22
CA GLU A 187 -5.85 -19.37 -9.73
C GLU A 187 -5.53 -19.67 -11.21
N ALA A 188 -4.25 -19.53 -11.60
CA ALA A 188 -3.74 -19.75 -12.96
C ALA A 188 -4.19 -18.72 -14.02
N ALA A 189 -4.78 -17.59 -13.62
CA ALA A 189 -5.03 -16.45 -14.50
C ALA A 189 -4.15 -15.26 -14.10
N PHE A 190 -3.49 -14.65 -15.09
CA PHE A 190 -2.88 -13.33 -14.96
C PHE A 190 -3.98 -12.29 -15.13
N ARG A 191 -4.08 -11.34 -14.21
CA ARG A 191 -4.98 -10.20 -14.33
C ARG A 191 -4.19 -8.92 -14.17
N GLU A 192 -4.33 -8.06 -15.16
CA GLU A 192 -3.98 -6.65 -15.09
C GLU A 192 -5.28 -5.90 -14.82
N THR A 193 -5.30 -5.10 -13.76
CA THR A 193 -6.40 -4.17 -13.52
C THR A 193 -5.98 -2.82 -14.05
N ASP A 194 -6.69 -2.32 -15.05
CA ASP A 194 -6.68 -0.91 -15.38
C ASP A 194 -7.21 -0.15 -14.17
N VAL A 195 -6.38 0.73 -13.62
CA VAL A 195 -6.82 1.64 -12.58
C VAL A 195 -7.87 2.56 -13.22
N VAL A 196 -9.04 2.63 -12.57
CA VAL A 196 -10.17 3.53 -12.84
C VAL A 196 -9.67 4.87 -13.39
N GLU A 197 -10.27 5.35 -14.48
CA GLU A 197 -9.89 6.58 -15.23
C GLU A 197 -9.24 7.65 -14.35
N ASP A 198 -7.91 7.58 -14.24
CA ASP A 198 -7.12 8.59 -13.58
C ASP A 198 -7.12 9.84 -14.47
N VAL A 199 -7.28 11.01 -13.86
CA VAL A 199 -7.13 12.31 -14.52
C VAL A 199 -5.80 12.37 -15.27
N VAL A 200 -4.73 11.75 -14.77
CA VAL A 200 -3.44 11.67 -15.46
C VAL A 200 -3.56 10.91 -16.78
N ASN A 201 -4.22 9.76 -16.80
CA ASN A 201 -4.45 8.98 -18.03
C ASN A 201 -5.36 9.71 -19.01
N VAL A 202 -6.39 10.39 -18.51
CA VAL A 202 -7.25 11.26 -19.32
C VAL A 202 -6.44 12.38 -19.97
N ILE A 203 -5.57 13.06 -19.21
CA ILE A 203 -4.71 14.13 -19.73
C ILE A 203 -3.70 13.59 -20.75
N VAL A 204 -3.04 12.46 -20.47
CA VAL A 204 -2.07 11.83 -21.39
C VAL A 204 -2.75 11.45 -22.71
N ASN A 205 -3.94 10.85 -22.64
CA ASN A 205 -4.68 10.46 -23.84
C ASN A 205 -5.17 11.68 -24.64
N ARG A 206 -5.59 12.76 -23.97
CA ARG A 206 -5.93 14.04 -24.62
C ARG A 206 -4.71 14.64 -25.32
N VAL A 207 -3.55 14.68 -24.67
CA VAL A 207 -2.30 15.18 -25.27
C VAL A 207 -1.90 14.34 -26.50
N LYS A 208 -2.01 13.00 -26.42
CA LYS A 208 -1.78 12.12 -27.59
C LYS A 208 -2.77 12.37 -28.72
N ALA A 209 -4.01 12.72 -28.40
CA ALA A 209 -5.04 13.10 -29.37
C ALA A 209 -4.86 14.52 -29.94
N GLY A 210 -3.82 15.25 -29.54
CA GLY A 210 -3.50 16.57 -30.08
C GLY A 210 -3.98 17.75 -29.23
N TYR A 211 -4.45 17.50 -28.00
CA TYR A 211 -4.80 18.56 -27.05
C TYR A 211 -3.57 19.41 -26.72
N CYS A 212 -3.57 20.66 -27.19
CA CYS A 212 -2.44 21.58 -27.10
C CYS A 212 -2.93 23.04 -27.05
N LEU A 213 -2.07 24.04 -27.30
CA LEU A 213 -2.47 25.46 -27.31
C LEU A 213 -3.24 25.89 -28.57
N ASN A 214 -3.63 24.96 -29.45
CA ASN A 214 -4.40 25.26 -30.64
C ASN A 214 -5.91 25.19 -30.35
N ALA A 215 -6.55 26.36 -30.18
CA ALA A 215 -7.97 26.45 -29.85
C ALA A 215 -8.88 25.79 -30.88
N ALA A 216 -8.57 25.89 -32.19
CA ALA A 216 -9.39 25.30 -33.24
C ALA A 216 -9.36 23.76 -33.22
N GLU A 217 -8.19 23.17 -32.95
CA GLU A 217 -8.04 21.72 -32.84
C GLU A 217 -8.68 21.19 -31.56
N ASN A 218 -8.55 21.93 -30.45
CA ASN A 218 -9.23 21.60 -29.20
C ASN A 218 -10.77 21.67 -29.35
N CYS A 219 -11.31 22.67 -30.04
CA CYS A 219 -12.75 22.75 -30.33
C CYS A 219 -13.26 21.49 -31.04
N ARG A 220 -12.52 21.01 -32.06
CA ARG A 220 -12.85 19.76 -32.75
C ARG A 220 -12.76 18.56 -31.82
N LEU A 221 -11.71 18.52 -31.00
CA LEU A 221 -11.44 17.42 -30.07
C LEU A 221 -12.50 17.29 -28.96
N PHE A 222 -13.20 18.36 -28.59
CA PHE A 222 -14.31 18.31 -27.60
C PHE A 222 -15.70 18.42 -28.23
N SER A 223 -15.80 18.43 -29.56
CA SER A 223 -17.08 18.46 -30.27
C SER A 223 -17.93 17.21 -29.95
N ALA A 224 -19.24 17.31 -30.14
CA ALA A 224 -20.18 16.22 -29.84
C ALA A 224 -19.93 14.93 -30.63
N GLU A 225 -19.14 14.99 -31.71
CA GLU A 225 -18.81 13.86 -32.59
C GLU A 225 -17.50 13.15 -32.19
N SER A 226 -16.82 13.63 -31.16
CA SER A 226 -15.51 13.13 -30.73
C SER A 226 -15.58 12.18 -29.52
N SER A 227 -14.59 11.29 -29.40
CA SER A 227 -14.45 10.39 -28.24
C SER A 227 -14.18 11.13 -26.91
N TYR A 228 -13.87 12.43 -26.95
CA TYR A 228 -13.62 13.27 -25.78
C TYR A 228 -14.72 14.31 -25.57
N SER A 229 -15.92 14.11 -26.10
CA SER A 229 -17.01 15.08 -26.05
C SER A 229 -17.25 15.61 -24.63
N ASP A 230 -17.05 16.92 -24.44
CA ASP A 230 -17.32 17.61 -23.18
C ASP A 230 -17.90 18.99 -23.53
N SER A 231 -19.20 19.17 -23.27
CA SER A 231 -19.91 20.40 -23.61
C SER A 231 -19.34 21.64 -22.91
N SER A 232 -18.72 21.48 -21.74
CA SER A 232 -18.17 22.59 -20.98
C SER A 232 -16.84 23.02 -21.59
N LEU A 233 -15.95 22.06 -21.86
CA LEU A 233 -14.66 22.34 -22.51
C LEU A 233 -14.83 22.81 -23.95
N TYR A 234 -15.79 22.25 -24.70
CA TYR A 234 -16.12 22.72 -26.04
C TYR A 234 -16.47 24.21 -26.04
N ARG A 235 -17.35 24.66 -25.13
CA ARG A 235 -17.74 26.08 -25.03
C ARG A 235 -16.56 26.99 -24.69
N VAL A 236 -15.65 26.55 -23.83
CA VAL A 236 -14.44 27.32 -23.47
C VAL A 236 -13.52 27.47 -24.67
N TRP A 237 -13.28 26.38 -25.41
CA TRP A 237 -12.42 26.43 -26.59
C TRP A 237 -13.06 27.20 -27.74
N ASP A 238 -14.38 27.08 -27.93
CA ASP A 238 -15.14 27.83 -28.94
C ASP A 238 -15.06 29.33 -28.65
N PHE A 239 -15.24 29.72 -27.38
CA PHE A 239 -15.01 31.09 -26.93
C PHE A 239 -13.58 31.56 -27.22
N LEU A 240 -12.56 30.77 -26.87
CA LEU A 240 -11.15 31.14 -27.12
C LEU A 240 -10.86 31.25 -28.62
N MET A 241 -11.43 30.38 -29.44
CA MET A 241 -11.29 30.44 -30.90
C MET A 241 -11.89 31.73 -31.46
N LEU A 242 -13.10 32.09 -31.03
CA LEU A 242 -13.76 33.34 -31.40
C LEU A 242 -12.97 34.56 -30.92
N ALA A 243 -12.50 34.55 -29.67
CA ALA A 243 -11.69 35.63 -29.10
C ALA A 243 -10.34 35.81 -29.80
N CYS A 244 -9.69 34.72 -30.23
CA CYS A 244 -8.44 34.79 -31.00
C CYS A 244 -8.66 35.18 -32.47
N SER A 245 -9.87 35.01 -33.01
CA SER A 245 -10.22 35.38 -34.38
C SER A 245 -10.61 36.86 -34.53
N ASP A 246 -10.91 37.54 -33.41
CA ASP A 246 -11.32 38.93 -33.41
C ASP A 246 -10.09 39.87 -33.31
N VAL A 247 -9.78 40.54 -34.43
CA VAL A 247 -8.67 41.49 -34.55
C VAL A 247 -9.07 42.89 -34.02
N SER A 248 -10.32 43.08 -33.62
CA SER A 248 -10.90 44.41 -33.33
C SER A 248 -10.86 44.88 -31.87
N GLY A 249 -10.38 44.05 -30.92
CA GLY A 249 -10.13 44.50 -29.54
C GLY A 249 -11.35 44.90 -28.69
N GLU A 250 -12.58 44.68 -29.18
CA GLU A 250 -13.80 44.81 -28.36
C GLU A 250 -14.25 43.43 -27.90
N MET A 251 -14.07 43.17 -26.61
CA MET A 251 -14.45 41.89 -25.99
C MET A 251 -15.98 41.83 -25.86
N VAL A 252 -16.64 41.01 -26.67
CA VAL A 252 -18.09 40.77 -26.56
C VAL A 252 -18.36 39.89 -25.35
N GLY A 253 -18.87 40.48 -24.27
CA GLY A 253 -19.28 39.75 -23.08
C GLY A 253 -20.56 38.96 -23.32
N PHE A 254 -20.49 37.63 -23.22
CA PHE A 254 -21.67 36.77 -23.13
C PHE A 254 -21.86 36.27 -21.69
N SER A 255 -23.02 36.61 -21.11
CA SER A 255 -23.48 36.05 -19.83
C SER A 255 -24.18 34.73 -20.09
N VAL A 256 -23.68 33.64 -19.50
CA VAL A 256 -24.40 32.36 -19.43
C VAL A 256 -24.75 32.11 -17.97
N THR A 257 -26.01 32.39 -17.65
CA THR A 257 -26.64 32.24 -16.33
C THR A 257 -26.95 30.78 -15.97
N ASP A 258 -26.64 30.42 -14.72
CA ASP A 258 -27.50 29.72 -13.74
C ASP A 258 -28.02 28.28 -13.94
N SER A 259 -27.34 27.39 -14.67
CA SER A 259 -27.76 25.99 -14.64
C SER A 259 -26.61 25.01 -14.81
N ILE A 260 -25.98 24.61 -13.71
CA ILE A 260 -25.45 23.26 -13.37
C ILE A 260 -24.90 23.40 -11.94
N ALA A 261 -25.77 23.45 -10.94
CA ALA A 261 -25.38 23.38 -9.54
C ALA A 261 -26.48 22.68 -8.74
N ALA A 262 -26.73 21.43 -9.09
CA ALA A 262 -27.49 20.55 -8.23
C ALA A 262 -26.80 19.18 -8.21
N ASN A 263 -26.34 18.79 -7.02
CA ASN A 263 -25.87 17.47 -6.63
C ASN A 263 -24.37 17.19 -6.77
N THR A 264 -23.55 17.90 -5.98
CA THR A 264 -22.48 17.23 -5.23
C THR A 264 -22.28 17.96 -3.90
N LEU A 265 -22.28 17.22 -2.79
CA LEU A 265 -22.03 17.71 -1.43
C LEU A 265 -20.56 18.12 -1.25
N SER A 266 -20.11 19.14 -1.99
CA SER A 266 -18.92 19.92 -1.68
C SER A 266 -19.39 21.23 -1.08
N THR A 267 -19.05 21.49 0.18
CA THR A 267 -19.29 22.81 0.79
C THR A 267 -18.43 23.85 0.08
N SER A 268 -19.00 24.49 -0.94
CA SER A 268 -18.44 25.67 -1.60
C SER A 268 -18.78 26.90 -0.75
N VAL A 269 -17.77 27.55 -0.18
CA VAL A 269 -17.93 28.92 0.32
C VAL A 269 -17.34 29.84 -0.74
N ALA A 270 -18.19 30.61 -1.39
CA ALA A 270 -17.79 31.55 -2.43
C ALA A 270 -17.12 32.77 -1.80
N TRP A 271 -15.88 33.04 -2.18
CA TRP A 271 -15.28 34.37 -2.14
C TRP A 271 -14.81 34.67 -3.56
N ASN A 272 -15.38 35.71 -4.18
CA ASN A 272 -14.98 36.26 -5.48
C ASN A 272 -14.78 35.23 -6.61
N GLU A 273 -15.85 34.52 -6.99
CA GLU A 273 -15.94 33.73 -8.24
C GLU A 273 -14.92 32.60 -8.46
N LEU A 274 -14.06 32.32 -7.48
CA LEU A 274 -13.13 31.20 -7.51
C LEU A 274 -13.69 30.02 -6.71
N VAL A 275 -13.91 28.89 -7.39
CA VAL A 275 -14.34 27.65 -6.77
C VAL A 275 -13.14 26.99 -6.06
N TYR A 276 -13.15 26.99 -4.74
CA TYR A 276 -12.16 26.28 -3.95
C TYR A 276 -12.56 24.80 -3.80
N PHE A 277 -11.70 23.90 -4.28
CA PHE A 277 -11.83 22.46 -4.05
C PHE A 277 -10.98 22.05 -2.83
N SER A 278 -11.62 21.93 -1.67
CA SER A 278 -11.04 21.30 -0.50
C SER A 278 -11.26 19.79 -0.54
N SER A 279 -10.18 19.02 -0.39
CA SER A 279 -10.24 17.58 -0.16
C SER A 279 -9.29 17.26 0.97
N LEU A 280 -9.76 16.50 1.96
CA LEU A 280 -8.96 16.11 3.12
C LEU A 280 -7.66 15.41 2.69
N ARG A 281 -7.75 14.57 1.64
CA ARG A 281 -6.60 13.85 1.06
C ARG A 281 -5.61 14.77 0.35
N ARG A 282 -6.08 15.85 -0.25
CA ARG A 282 -5.23 16.86 -0.90
C ARG A 282 -4.41 17.61 0.15
N LEU A 283 -5.04 17.97 1.27
CA LEU A 283 -4.35 18.59 2.40
C LEU A 283 -3.30 17.65 3.02
N GLU A 284 -3.60 16.36 3.16
CA GLU A 284 -2.61 15.36 3.60
C GLU A 284 -1.44 15.22 2.63
N ALA A 285 -1.69 15.18 1.32
CA ALA A 285 -0.63 15.12 0.30
C ALA A 285 0.27 16.37 0.30
N LEU A 286 -0.33 17.55 0.47
CA LEU A 286 0.38 18.82 0.62
C LEU A 286 1.22 18.82 1.91
N HIS A 287 0.69 18.27 3.00
CA HIS A 287 1.42 18.09 4.25
C HIS A 287 2.63 17.15 4.11
N PHE A 288 2.51 16.06 3.34
CA PHE A 288 3.64 15.18 3.02
C PHE A 288 4.73 15.86 2.18
N LEU A 289 4.35 16.80 1.30
CA LEU A 289 5.28 17.62 0.51
C LEU A 289 5.86 18.80 1.33
N GLY A 290 5.47 18.95 2.59
CA GLY A 290 5.87 20.08 3.45
C GLY A 290 5.22 21.41 3.05
N TRP A 291 4.21 21.37 2.20
CA TRP A 291 3.46 22.52 1.69
C TRP A 291 2.21 22.70 2.56
N CYS A 292 2.41 23.10 3.81
CA CYS A 292 1.32 23.24 4.79
C CYS A 292 0.42 24.46 4.51
N ASP A 293 -0.66 24.59 5.27
CA ASP A 293 -1.61 25.73 5.31
C ASP A 293 -0.94 27.05 5.78
N VAL A 294 0.09 27.48 5.06
CA VAL A 294 0.81 28.71 5.34
C VAL A 294 0.08 29.84 4.65
N THR A 295 -0.81 30.49 5.40
CA THR A 295 -1.66 31.57 4.88
C THR A 295 -1.10 32.95 5.21
N THR A 296 -0.20 33.04 6.20
CA THR A 296 0.35 34.32 6.65
C THR A 296 1.73 34.60 6.05
N PRO A 297 2.02 35.85 5.64
CA PRO A 297 3.32 36.23 5.07
C PRO A 297 4.53 35.89 5.96
N ASP A 298 4.37 35.99 7.28
CA ASP A 298 5.45 35.73 8.25
C ASP A 298 5.84 34.24 8.32
N GLU A 299 4.85 33.35 8.23
CA GLU A 299 5.09 31.91 8.21
C GLU A 299 5.71 31.48 6.88
N ILE A 300 5.34 32.13 5.77
CA ILE A 300 5.96 31.92 4.45
C ILE A 300 7.44 32.32 4.50
N ASP A 301 7.77 33.49 5.05
CA ASP A 301 9.17 33.93 5.15
C ASP A 301 10.00 32.98 6.05
N LYS A 302 9.42 32.47 7.14
CA LYS A 302 10.08 31.48 8.00
C LYS A 302 10.37 30.18 7.24
N LEU A 303 9.43 29.72 6.42
CA LEU A 303 9.59 28.51 5.60
C LEU A 303 10.67 28.72 4.52
N VAL A 304 10.60 29.86 3.80
CA VAL A 304 11.60 30.26 2.80
C VAL A 304 13.00 30.28 3.42
N ARG A 305 13.17 30.91 4.60
CA ARG A 305 14.45 30.93 5.33
C ARG A 305 14.96 29.54 5.71
N THR A 306 14.07 28.63 6.10
CA THR A 306 14.44 27.24 6.45
C THR A 306 15.07 26.51 5.25
N PHE A 307 14.57 26.76 4.04
CA PHE A 307 15.14 26.21 2.81
C PHE A 307 16.41 26.96 2.36
N GLU A 308 16.50 28.27 2.58
CA GLU A 308 17.74 29.05 2.37
C GLU A 308 18.89 28.55 3.28
N GLU A 309 18.61 28.24 4.55
CA GLU A 309 19.58 27.66 5.50
C GLU A 309 20.08 26.28 5.06
N LYS A 310 19.24 25.50 4.38
CA LYS A 310 19.59 24.20 3.78
C LYS A 310 20.32 24.31 2.44
N LEU A 311 20.55 25.54 1.94
CA LEU A 311 21.11 25.83 0.61
C LEU A 311 20.21 25.39 -0.56
N GLU A 312 18.92 25.15 -0.31
CA GLU A 312 17.92 24.77 -1.31
C GLU A 312 17.17 26.00 -1.85
N PHE A 313 17.92 26.91 -2.48
CA PHE A 313 17.40 28.22 -2.92
C PHE A 313 16.34 28.14 -4.02
N GLU A 314 16.37 27.11 -4.86
CA GLU A 314 15.37 26.90 -5.91
C GLU A 314 13.99 26.59 -5.30
N MET A 315 13.96 25.78 -4.23
CA MET A 315 12.74 25.45 -3.48
C MET A 315 12.24 26.66 -2.69
N ALA A 316 13.14 27.42 -2.05
CA ALA A 316 12.79 28.66 -1.37
C ALA A 316 12.13 29.68 -2.33
N ALA A 317 12.67 29.82 -3.54
CA ALA A 317 12.11 30.68 -4.57
C ALA A 317 10.77 30.18 -5.10
N ALA A 318 10.63 28.88 -5.34
CA ALA A 318 9.37 28.29 -5.79
C ALA A 318 8.23 28.54 -4.79
N ILE A 319 8.49 28.33 -3.49
CA ILE A 319 7.52 28.60 -2.41
C ILE A 319 7.07 30.06 -2.46
N ALA A 320 8.02 31.00 -2.54
CA ALA A 320 7.70 32.43 -2.61
C ALA A 320 6.89 32.82 -3.87
N VAL A 321 7.18 32.22 -5.03
CA VAL A 321 6.41 32.42 -6.28
C VAL A 321 4.98 31.92 -6.13
N PHE A 322 4.77 30.73 -5.55
CA PHE A 322 3.43 30.15 -5.35
C PHE A 322 2.54 31.00 -4.43
N HIS A 323 3.14 31.72 -3.49
CA HIS A 323 2.44 32.67 -2.63
C HIS A 323 2.38 34.11 -3.19
N LEU A 324 2.73 34.30 -4.46
CA LEU A 324 2.73 35.59 -5.17
C LEU A 324 3.71 36.63 -4.59
N ASP A 325 4.70 36.22 -3.79
CA ASP A 325 5.77 37.08 -3.27
C ASP A 325 7.02 36.99 -4.17
N LEU A 326 6.89 37.56 -5.37
CA LEU A 326 7.95 37.63 -6.37
C LEU A 326 9.21 38.38 -5.88
N PRO A 327 9.11 39.50 -5.13
CA PRO A 327 10.27 40.16 -4.55
C PRO A 327 11.09 39.22 -3.65
N ARG A 328 10.43 38.41 -2.81
CA ARG A 328 11.12 37.45 -1.94
C ARG A 328 11.78 36.32 -2.73
N ALA A 329 11.10 35.80 -3.76
CA ALA A 329 11.66 34.80 -4.67
C ALA A 329 12.94 35.30 -5.37
N ILE A 330 12.91 36.53 -5.89
CA ILE A 330 14.07 37.16 -6.53
C ILE A 330 15.21 37.35 -5.52
N ALA A 331 14.92 37.71 -4.27
CA ALA A 331 15.94 37.84 -3.23
C ALA A 331 16.66 36.51 -2.93
N SER A 332 15.89 35.41 -2.80
CA SER A 332 16.43 34.06 -2.57
C SER A 332 17.28 33.57 -3.75
N LEU A 333 16.82 33.77 -4.98
CA LEU A 333 17.58 33.39 -6.18
C LEU A 333 18.85 34.23 -6.37
N ARG A 334 18.81 35.52 -6.04
CA ARG A 334 20.01 36.39 -6.06
C ARG A 334 21.05 35.97 -5.02
N ALA A 335 20.60 35.58 -3.82
CA ALA A 335 21.50 35.05 -2.79
C ALA A 335 22.19 33.77 -3.28
N SER A 336 21.44 32.89 -3.95
CA SER A 336 21.97 31.71 -4.62
C SER A 336 22.97 32.05 -5.72
N ALA A 337 22.60 32.92 -6.67
CA ALA A 337 23.46 33.29 -7.81
C ALA A 337 24.82 33.85 -7.37
N LYS A 338 24.85 34.64 -6.29
CA LYS A 338 26.11 35.14 -5.69
C LYS A 338 26.95 34.04 -5.05
N LEU A 339 26.31 33.09 -4.37
CA LEU A 339 27.00 32.00 -3.68
C LEU A 339 27.55 30.94 -4.65
N THR A 340 26.77 30.59 -5.68
CA THR A 340 27.08 29.47 -6.59
C THR A 340 27.68 29.92 -7.94
N LYS A 341 27.77 31.23 -8.23
CA LYS A 341 28.20 31.80 -9.52
C LYS A 341 27.45 31.24 -10.73
N ARG A 342 26.18 30.89 -10.55
CA ARG A 342 25.29 30.35 -11.58
C ARG A 342 24.62 31.48 -12.35
N SER A 343 25.00 31.67 -13.62
CA SER A 343 24.52 32.76 -14.48
C SER A 343 23.11 32.50 -15.04
N ASP A 344 22.66 31.26 -15.04
CA ASP A 344 21.33 30.81 -15.43
C ASP A 344 20.24 31.28 -14.44
N LEU A 345 20.55 31.31 -13.14
CA LEU A 345 19.64 31.84 -12.11
C LEU A 345 19.41 33.35 -12.25
N SER A 346 20.39 34.09 -12.78
CA SER A 346 20.24 35.53 -13.06
C SER A 346 19.24 35.79 -14.20
N LEU A 347 19.18 34.90 -15.20
CA LEU A 347 18.17 34.98 -16.26
C LEU A 347 16.77 34.70 -15.74
N VAL A 348 16.62 33.74 -14.82
CA VAL A 348 15.34 33.45 -14.14
C VAL A 348 14.88 34.64 -13.29
N CYS A 349 15.80 35.30 -12.58
CA CYS A 349 15.50 36.54 -11.86
C CYS A 349 15.01 37.64 -12.79
N LEU A 350 15.64 37.81 -13.96
CA LEU A 350 15.23 38.80 -14.96
C LEU A 350 13.81 38.51 -15.49
N ALA A 351 13.50 37.25 -15.79
CA ALA A 351 12.18 36.84 -16.21
C ALA A 351 11.10 37.14 -15.14
N PHE A 352 11.36 36.80 -13.88
CA PHE A 352 10.44 37.11 -12.78
C PHE A 352 10.27 38.61 -12.55
N SER A 353 11.31 39.42 -12.74
CA SER A 353 11.21 40.88 -12.58
C SER A 353 10.32 41.55 -13.63
N GLY A 354 10.06 40.89 -14.77
CA GLY A 354 9.14 41.35 -15.79
C GLY A 354 7.66 41.14 -15.45
N PHE A 355 7.36 40.22 -14.53
CA PHE A 355 6.01 39.85 -14.15
C PHE A 355 5.67 40.48 -12.79
N THR A 356 4.92 41.58 -12.75
CA THR A 356 4.34 42.07 -11.48
C THR A 356 2.95 42.65 -11.73
N THR A 357 2.06 42.51 -10.75
CA THR A 357 0.68 43.03 -10.77
C THR A 357 0.57 44.43 -10.14
N SER A 358 1.68 45.01 -9.67
CA SER A 358 1.72 46.30 -8.96
C SER A 358 1.91 47.49 -9.92
N SER A 359 1.64 48.69 -9.41
CA SER A 359 1.75 49.98 -10.12
C SER A 359 3.04 50.10 -10.93
N SER A 360 2.94 50.65 -12.15
CA SER A 360 4.03 50.73 -13.15
C SER A 360 5.34 51.38 -12.65
N ALA A 361 5.31 52.15 -11.56
CA ALA A 361 6.49 52.77 -10.97
C ALA A 361 7.40 51.77 -10.24
N ASP A 362 6.83 50.81 -9.50
CA ASP A 362 7.62 49.84 -8.73
C ASP A 362 8.08 48.66 -9.58
N HIS A 363 7.28 48.30 -10.60
CA HIS A 363 7.68 47.38 -11.69
C HIS A 363 8.99 47.83 -12.36
N ARG A 364 9.06 49.12 -12.76
CA ARG A 364 10.25 49.68 -13.40
C ARG A 364 11.48 49.67 -12.50
N LYS A 365 11.33 49.87 -11.19
CA LYS A 365 12.45 49.83 -10.23
C LYS A 365 12.98 48.41 -10.01
N LEU A 366 12.08 47.44 -9.84
CA LEU A 366 12.46 46.04 -9.62
C LEU A 366 13.15 45.45 -10.87
N TRP A 367 12.58 45.69 -12.05
CA TRP A 367 13.17 45.27 -13.32
C TRP A 367 14.51 45.97 -13.59
N ALA A 368 14.59 47.29 -13.46
CA ALA A 368 15.83 48.04 -13.69
C ALA A 368 16.96 47.63 -12.73
N SER A 369 16.64 47.36 -11.45
CA SER A 369 17.63 46.87 -10.48
C SER A 369 18.11 45.45 -10.84
N THR A 370 17.21 44.56 -11.23
CA THR A 370 17.55 43.19 -11.62
C THR A 370 18.40 43.15 -12.89
N ALA A 371 18.06 43.97 -13.89
CA ALA A 371 18.81 44.08 -15.13
C ALA A 371 20.23 44.63 -14.91
N LYS A 372 20.39 45.64 -14.03
CA LYS A 372 21.68 46.20 -13.66
C LYS A 372 22.59 45.19 -12.96
N ASP A 373 22.03 44.41 -12.03
CA ASP A 373 22.78 43.35 -11.33
C ASP A 373 23.12 42.16 -12.25
N THR A 374 22.25 41.86 -13.20
CA THR A 374 22.51 40.81 -14.20
C THR A 374 23.60 41.24 -15.18
N SER A 375 23.61 42.51 -15.61
CA SER A 375 24.65 43.01 -16.52
C SER A 375 26.03 43.03 -15.88
N SER A 376 26.15 43.36 -14.60
CA SER A 376 27.43 43.31 -13.87
C SER A 376 27.94 41.89 -13.61
N THR A 377 27.06 40.88 -13.69
CA THR A 377 27.44 39.47 -13.54
C THR A 377 27.88 38.85 -14.88
N ILE A 378 27.38 39.35 -16.02
CA ILE A 378 27.70 38.87 -17.37
C ILE A 378 28.99 39.53 -17.92
N HIS A 379 29.26 40.78 -17.54
CA HIS A 379 30.52 41.47 -17.80
C HIS A 379 31.17 41.86 -16.45
N PRO A 380 32.11 41.05 -15.91
CA PRO A 380 32.79 41.37 -14.65
C PRO A 380 33.68 42.62 -14.75
#